data_AF-A0A7S1RST2-F1
#
_entry.id   AF-A0A7S1RST2-F1
#
_cell.length_a   1.000
_cell.length_b   1.000
_cell.length_c   1.000
_cell.angle_alpha   90.00
_cell.angle_beta   90.00
_cell.angle_gamma   90.00
#
_symmetry.space_group_name_H-M   'P 1'
#
loop_
_entity.id
_entity.type
_entity.pdbx_description
1 polymer ?
#
loop_
_entity_poly.entity_id
_entity_poly.type
_entity_poly.pdbx_seq_one_letter_code
_entity_poly.pdbx_strand_id
1 'polypeptide(L)'
;QFLEILVVDMALSLLSMFMVWAYMWWTLESFFLASCAMFEIVFSVPVAMCLWTLVLQQKVIFTQTLVIYMILGIGADDAFILYDAWLQARFAGDEVMQHWSTRFA
;
A
#
# COMPACT_ATOMS: atom_id res chain seq x y z
N GLN A 1 -13.65 -13.75 -24.48
CA GLN A 1 -12.30 -13.25 -24.80
C GLN A 1 -11.87 -12.14 -23.85
N PHE A 2 -12.30 -10.87 -24.01
CA PHE A 2 -11.86 -9.78 -23.10
C PHE A 2 -12.16 -10.04 -21.61
N LEU A 3 -13.39 -10.49 -21.29
CA LEU A 3 -13.79 -10.78 -19.91
C LEU A 3 -13.01 -11.94 -19.29
N GLU A 4 -12.63 -12.93 -20.10
CA GLU A 4 -11.89 -14.11 -19.66
C GLU A 4 -10.43 -13.77 -19.33
N ILE A 5 -9.80 -12.94 -20.18
CA ILE A 5 -8.47 -12.38 -19.93
C ILE A 5 -8.49 -11.56 -18.64
N LEU A 6 -9.52 -10.73 -18.43
CA LEU A 6 -9.68 -9.94 -17.22
C LEU A 6 -9.80 -10.78 -15.94
N VAL A 7 -10.49 -11.91 -15.98
CA VAL A 7 -10.60 -12.81 -14.82
C VAL A 7 -9.25 -13.46 -14.50
N VAL A 8 -8.50 -13.85 -15.52
CA VAL A 8 -7.14 -14.38 -15.36
C VAL A 8 -6.21 -13.32 -14.77
N ASP A 9 -6.26 -12.09 -15.29
CA ASP A 9 -5.46 -10.96 -14.78
C ASP A 9 -5.80 -10.62 -13.33
N MET A 10 -7.08 -10.68 -12.96
CA MET A 10 -7.52 -10.49 -11.57
C MET A 10 -6.95 -11.58 -10.64
N ALA A 11 -6.96 -12.84 -11.08
CA ALA A 11 -6.38 -13.94 -10.30
C ALA A 11 -4.85 -13.80 -10.15
N LEU A 12 -4.15 -13.39 -11.21
CA LEU A 12 -2.72 -13.10 -11.16
C LEU A 12 -2.40 -11.90 -10.25
N SER A 13 -3.26 -10.88 -10.21
CA SER A 13 -3.12 -9.75 -9.29
C SER A 13 -3.28 -10.14 -7.82
N LEU A 14 -4.14 -11.12 -7.51
CA LEU A 14 -4.24 -11.65 -6.14
C LEU A 14 -3.00 -12.44 -5.75
N LEU A 15 -2.41 -13.18 -6.69
CA LEU A 15 -1.14 -13.88 -6.48
C LEU A 15 0.00 -12.88 -6.24
N SER A 16 0.07 -11.80 -7.01
CA SER A 16 1.10 -10.76 -6.81
C SER A 16 0.94 -10.07 -5.45
N MET A 17 -0.30 -9.80 -5.01
CA MET A 17 -0.58 -9.26 -3.68
C MET A 17 -0.01 -10.16 -2.57
N PHE A 18 -0.22 -11.47 -2.66
CA PHE A 18 0.32 -12.40 -1.67
C PHE A 18 1.85 -12.41 -1.65
N MET A 19 2.49 -12.37 -2.81
CA MET A 19 3.96 -12.30 -2.92
C MET A 19 4.52 -11.01 -2.32
N VAL A 20 3.88 -9.86 -2.58
CA VAL A 20 4.29 -8.57 -2.00
C VAL A 20 4.12 -8.58 -0.48
N TRP A 21 3.01 -9.12 0.02
CA TRP A 21 2.80 -9.27 1.46
C TRP A 21 3.88 -10.16 2.11
N ALA A 22 4.23 -11.29 1.47
CA ALA A 22 5.29 -12.17 1.98
C ALA A 22 6.66 -11.46 2.00
N TYR A 23 6.96 -10.68 0.96
CA TYR A 23 8.18 -9.86 0.90
C TYR A 23 8.18 -8.76 1.98
N MET A 24 7.05 -8.08 2.18
CA MET A 24 6.88 -7.10 3.26
C MET A 24 7.10 -7.73 4.62
N TRP A 25 6.52 -8.91 4.88
CA TRP A 25 6.74 -9.61 6.14
C TRP A 25 8.22 -9.93 6.36
N TRP A 26 8.94 -10.36 5.33
CA TRP A 26 10.38 -10.57 5.41
C TRP A 26 11.13 -9.28 5.78
N THR A 27 10.84 -8.16 5.10
CA THR A 27 11.58 -6.90 5.28
C THR A 27 11.24 -6.16 6.57
N LEU A 28 9.97 -6.17 7.01
CA LEU A 28 9.52 -5.49 8.22
C LEU A 28 9.79 -6.29 9.49
N GLU A 29 10.19 -7.56 9.37
CA GLU A 29 10.42 -8.52 10.47
C GLU A 29 9.23 -8.69 11.44
N SER A 30 8.05 -8.17 11.08
CA SER A 30 6.85 -8.13 11.92
C SER A 30 5.60 -8.48 11.10
N PHE A 31 4.99 -9.61 11.43
CA PHE A 31 3.76 -10.08 10.80
C PHE A 31 2.58 -9.11 11.02
N PHE A 32 2.50 -8.53 12.22
CA PHE A 32 1.44 -7.57 12.55
C PHE A 32 1.59 -6.29 11.72
N LEU A 33 2.79 -5.75 11.62
CA LEU A 33 3.04 -4.52 10.86
C LEU A 33 2.78 -4.74 9.36
N ALA A 34 3.25 -5.86 8.80
CA ALA A 34 3.01 -6.21 7.40
C ALA A 34 1.52 -6.45 7.09
N SER A 35 0.77 -7.08 7.99
CA SER A 35 -0.68 -7.30 7.81
C SER A 35 -1.49 -6.01 7.96
N CYS A 36 -1.13 -5.13 8.89
CA CYS A 36 -1.74 -3.80 9.00
C CYS A 36 -1.49 -2.93 7.76
N ALA A 37 -0.25 -2.89 7.26
CA ALA A 37 0.08 -2.14 6.04
C ALA A 37 -0.69 -2.68 4.83
N MET A 38 -0.74 -4.00 4.65
CA MET A 38 -1.51 -4.61 3.56
C MET A 38 -3.03 -4.34 3.70
N PHE A 39 -3.55 -4.37 4.92
CA PHE A 39 -4.95 -4.04 5.17
C PHE A 39 -5.27 -2.59 4.80
N GLU A 40 -4.42 -1.64 5.15
CA GLU A 40 -4.59 -0.23 4.76
C GLU A 40 -4.64 -0.05 3.24
N ILE A 41 -3.68 -0.64 2.52
CA ILE A 41 -3.59 -0.57 1.05
C ILE A 41 -4.88 -1.14 0.43
N VAL A 42 -5.32 -2.32 0.85
CA VAL A 42 -6.53 -2.96 0.32
C VAL A 42 -7.79 -2.16 0.68
N PHE A 43 -7.87 -1.61 1.90
CA PHE A 43 -9.03 -0.85 2.36
C PHE A 43 -9.12 0.55 1.74
N SER A 44 -8.01 1.10 1.25
CA SER A 44 -8.00 2.37 0.49
C SER A 44 -8.87 2.28 -0.78
N VAL A 45 -8.92 1.12 -1.44
CA VAL A 45 -9.66 0.90 -2.68
C VAL A 45 -11.18 0.98 -2.50
N PRO A 46 -11.84 0.22 -1.59
CA PRO A 46 -13.28 0.35 -1.37
C PRO A 46 -13.66 1.73 -0.84
N VAL A 47 -12.80 2.38 -0.04
CA VAL A 47 -13.03 3.76 0.40
C VAL A 47 -13.00 4.72 -0.79
N ALA A 48 -12.01 4.60 -1.68
CA ALA A 48 -11.94 5.41 -2.90
C ALA A 48 -13.12 5.15 -3.84
N MET A 49 -13.55 3.90 -4.02
CA MET A 49 -14.74 3.55 -4.80
C MET A 49 -16.03 4.10 -4.18
N CYS A 50 -16.13 4.09 -2.85
CA CYS A 50 -17.25 4.69 -2.12
C CYS A 50 -17.32 6.20 -2.38
N LEU A 51 -16.19 6.90 -2.31
CA LEU A 51 -16.14 8.33 -2.65
C LEU A 51 -16.47 8.59 -4.13
N TRP A 52 -15.96 7.75 -5.04
CA TRP A 52 -16.24 7.85 -6.47
C TRP A 52 -17.73 7.69 -6.82
N THR A 53 -18.39 6.74 -6.16
CA THR A 53 -19.80 6.42 -6.43
C THR A 53 -20.77 7.28 -5.64
N LEU A 54 -20.54 7.51 -4.35
CA LEU A 54 -21.46 8.25 -3.49
C LEU A 54 -21.27 9.77 -3.59
N VAL A 55 -20.04 10.26 -3.66
CA VAL A 55 -19.77 11.71 -3.68
C VAL A 55 -19.75 12.24 -5.11
N LEU A 56 -18.99 11.60 -5.99
CA LEU A 56 -18.83 12.07 -7.38
C LEU A 56 -19.91 11.55 -8.33
N GLN A 57 -20.77 10.63 -7.88
CA GLN A 57 -21.89 10.06 -8.64
C GLN A 57 -21.46 9.48 -10.00
N GLN A 58 -20.21 8.99 -10.08
CA GLN A 58 -19.66 8.40 -11.30
C GLN A 58 -19.80 6.89 -11.28
N LYS A 59 -19.99 6.29 -12.46
CA LYS A 59 -20.07 4.83 -12.61
C LYS A 59 -18.66 4.24 -12.55
N VAL A 60 -18.54 3.09 -11.88
CA VAL A 60 -17.31 2.31 -11.90
C VAL A 60 -17.26 1.50 -13.20
N ILE A 61 -16.17 1.67 -13.96
CA ILE A 61 -15.92 0.92 -15.19
C ILE A 61 -15.01 -0.26 -14.84
N PHE A 62 -15.23 -1.42 -15.47
CA PHE A 62 -14.47 -2.64 -15.17
C PHE A 62 -12.95 -2.48 -15.30
N THR A 63 -12.48 -1.58 -16.17
CA THR A 63 -11.06 -1.22 -16.33
C THR A 63 -10.45 -0.58 -15.08
N GLN A 64 -11.25 0.11 -14.26
CA GLN A 64 -10.76 0.71 -13.01
C GLN A 64 -10.33 -0.34 -11.97
N THR A 65 -10.73 -1.60 -12.14
CA THR A 65 -10.26 -2.71 -11.30
C THR A 65 -8.75 -2.94 -11.43
N LEU A 66 -8.14 -2.58 -12.56
CA LEU A 66 -6.68 -2.64 -12.76
C LEU A 66 -5.92 -1.68 -11.84
N VAL A 67 -6.60 -0.67 -11.27
CA VAL A 67 -5.97 0.29 -10.36
C VAL A 67 -5.48 -0.38 -9.07
N ILE A 68 -6.06 -1.52 -8.69
CA ILE A 68 -5.66 -2.29 -7.51
C ILE A 68 -4.19 -2.73 -7.63
N TYR A 69 -3.80 -3.22 -8.82
CA TYR A 69 -2.42 -3.63 -9.07
C TYR A 69 -1.44 -2.45 -8.97
N MET A 70 -1.84 -1.27 -9.44
CA MET A 70 -1.02 -0.06 -9.40
C MET A 70 -0.84 0.46 -7.97
N ILE A 71 -1.93 0.56 -7.21
CA ILE A 71 -1.91 1.05 -5.82
C ILE A 71 -1.12 0.11 -4.92
N LEU A 72 -1.16 -1.19 -5.18
CA LEU A 72 -0.45 -2.16 -4.36
C LEU A 72 1.07 -1.98 -4.39
N GLY A 73 1.63 -1.64 -5.54
CA GLY A 73 3.06 -1.34 -5.67
C GLY A 73 3.45 -0.04 -4.97
N ILE A 74 2.65 1.01 -5.17
CA ILE A 74 2.94 2.34 -4.60
C ILE A 74 2.74 2.35 -3.08
N GLY A 75 1.63 1.78 -2.59
CA GLY A 75 1.31 1.78 -1.16
C GLY A 75 2.25 0.92 -0.31
N ALA A 76 2.82 -0.15 -0.89
CA ALA A 76 3.83 -0.95 -0.19
C ALA A 76 5.16 -0.19 -0.03
N ASP A 77 5.50 0.71 -0.96
CA ASP A 77 6.73 1.53 -0.90
C ASP A 77 6.70 2.48 0.30
N ASP A 78 5.56 3.15 0.53
CA ASP A 78 5.38 4.04 1.68
C ASP A 78 5.59 3.33 3.03
N ALA A 79 5.16 2.07 3.12
CA ALA A 79 5.37 1.26 4.33
C ALA A 79 6.85 0.94 4.58
N PHE A 80 7.64 0.72 3.52
CA PHE A 80 9.08 0.51 3.64
C PHE A 80 9.81 1.77 4.07
N ILE A 81 9.48 2.91 3.46
CA ILE A 81 10.08 4.20 3.81
C ILE A 81 9.78 4.55 5.26
N LEU A 82 8.54 4.34 5.72
CA LEU A 82 8.15 4.60 7.10
C LEU A 82 8.91 3.70 8.09
N TYR A 83 9.06 2.41 7.75
CA TYR A 83 9.79 1.46 8.59
C TYR A 83 11.28 1.79 8.69
N ASP A 84 11.91 2.16 7.58
CA ASP A 84 13.32 2.57 7.54
C ASP A 84 13.54 3.86 8.34
N ALA A 85 12.68 4.87 8.15
CA ALA A 85 12.72 6.10 8.93
C ALA A 85 12.52 5.84 10.44
N TRP A 86 11.66 4.90 10.81
CA TRP A 86 11.46 4.51 12.21
C TRP A 86 12.72 3.85 12.81
N LEU A 87 13.40 2.99 12.05
CA LEU A 87 14.65 2.38 12.48
C LEU A 87 15.76 3.43 12.60
N GLN A 88 15.86 4.37 11.66
CA GLN A 88 16.84 5.46 11.69
C GLN A 88 16.60 6.39 12.88
N ALA A 89 15.34 6.72 13.18
CA ALA A 89 14.98 7.55 14.33
C ALA A 89 15.45 6.95 15.66
N ARG A 90 15.51 5.62 15.79
CA ARG A 90 16.03 4.95 16.98
C ARG A 90 17.52 5.24 17.24
N PHE A 91 18.30 5.48 16.20
CA PHE A 91 19.74 5.71 16.30
C PHE A 91 20.14 7.19 16.22
N ALA A 92 19.23 8.07 15.78
CA ALA A 92 19.50 9.48 15.51
C ALA A 92 19.67 10.38 16.76
N GLY A 93 19.39 9.89 17.97
CA GLY A 93 19.49 10.65 19.22
C GLY A 93 18.41 11.74 19.38
N ASP A 94 18.19 12.23 20.61
CA ASP A 94 17.10 13.15 20.93
C ASP A 94 17.19 14.50 20.19
N GLU A 95 18.38 14.91 19.77
CA GLU A 95 18.62 16.21 19.13
C GLU A 95 18.03 16.32 17.72
N VAL A 96 17.86 15.19 17.02
CA VAL A 96 17.22 15.13 15.69
C VAL A 96 15.70 15.26 15.81
N MET A 97 15.11 14.81 16.92
CA MET A 97 13.66 14.90 17.13
C MET A 97 13.19 16.27 17.63
N GLN A 98 14.04 17.01 18.36
CA GLN A 98 13.67 18.23 19.10
C GLN A 98 13.62 19.51 18.24
N HIS A 99 14.41 19.62 17.17
CA HIS A 99 14.48 20.83 16.35
C HIS A 99 14.05 20.60 14.90
N TRP A 100 13.23 21.51 14.36
CA TRP A 100 12.77 21.45 12.97
C TRP A 100 13.90 21.52 11.94
N SER A 101 15.02 22.15 12.31
CA SER A 101 16.19 22.31 11.44
C SER A 101 17.02 21.03 11.27
N THR A 102 16.92 20.07 12.21
CA THR A 102 17.72 18.84 12.22
C THR A 102 16.95 17.61 11.73
N ARG A 103 15.63 17.72 11.52
CA ARG A 103 14.73 16.62 11.12
C ARG A 103 14.85 16.15 9.67
N PHE A 104 15.41 16.97 8.79
CA PHE A 104 15.53 16.70 7.35
C PHE A 104 16.97 16.79 6.83
N ALA A 105 17.95 16.85 7.75
CA ALA A 105 19.37 16.95 7.43
C ALA A 105 20.00 15.58 7.19
#